data_AF-A0A7C2N936-F1
#
_entry.id   AF-A0A7C2N936-F1
#
_cell.length_a   1.000
_cell.length_b   1.000
_cell.length_c   1.000
_cell.angle_alpha   90.00
_cell.angle_beta   90.00
_cell.angle_gamma   90.00
#
_symmetry.space_group_name_H-M   'P 1'
#
loop_
_entity.id
_entity.type
_entity.pdbx_description
1 polymer ?
#
loop_
_entity_poly.entity_id
_entity_poly.type
_entity_poly.pdbx_seq_one_letter_code
_entity_poly.pdbx_strand_id
1 'polypeptide(L)'
;VSVFATDERFDSTFVDNYTNLYVLDELKRVPGANRASVLGLPDIAMRIWLRPDLLAQFNMSTDEVARAIQSQNQTFGIGQLGASPTLSGVQQNFVVTAQGMLTNPDEFSDIIIRTDQNGAAIVRLRDVGRVELAKLDYSVASRMNGKTATTIAIYQQPGANAIETSKLVRARLTELKKQFPDGLDYRVVNDSSVFTQESIDKVVHTFFEAVVLVVLVVFVFLQSLRATLIPILAVPISIVGAFIGMHALGYHINMLTLFGLILAIGLVVDDAIVVVESVEEHMQKHGLPPLEAAKRAMSEIAGALISIVLVLLAVFIPTMFLGGVTGTLYQQFAVTVALSIVISGIVALTLSPALAALVLKNKHAQKKGFFLWFENAFERIRQGYLSGVRWMLHHKLIGFALYLGVILAIVGLFRMVPSSFVPDEDQGYFFVVMQTPDTSSAKAKPRRAGCRRGGRLQPAGWPDQEQCLAGLCAAQAFCRAYRPRALQLQGRAAVQCAVFPIQGRHRVRHQPAVHSRAGHHRRLRVLSAKPWRWGYRHHAKGHAGFSDQGQTAA
;
A
#
# COMPACT_ATOMS: atom_id res chain seq x y z
N VAL A 1 4.88 13.83 0.26
CA VAL A 1 5.01 15.01 1.16
C VAL A 1 4.93 16.27 0.30
N SER A 2 4.30 17.33 0.77
CA SER A 2 4.15 18.60 0.05
C SER A 2 4.69 19.74 0.90
N VAL A 3 5.66 20.50 0.40
CA VAL A 3 6.16 21.73 1.02
C VAL A 3 5.47 22.90 0.32
N PHE A 4 4.85 23.80 1.07
CA PHE A 4 4.00 24.85 0.52
C PHE A 4 4.24 26.19 1.19
N ALA A 5 4.04 27.26 0.42
CA ALA A 5 4.08 28.61 0.95
C ALA A 5 2.76 28.93 1.66
N THR A 6 2.83 29.40 2.91
CA THR A 6 1.64 29.87 3.66
C THR A 6 1.20 31.25 3.18
N ASP A 7 2.17 32.07 2.78
CA ASP A 7 2.02 33.45 2.33
C ASP A 7 2.43 33.61 0.86
N GLU A 8 2.06 34.73 0.23
CA GLU A 8 2.43 35.03 -1.17
C GLU A 8 3.87 35.56 -1.34
N ARG A 9 4.65 35.62 -0.26
CA ARG A 9 6.04 36.11 -0.27
C ARG A 9 6.98 35.24 -1.10
N PHE A 10 6.74 33.93 -1.13
CA PHE A 10 7.57 32.98 -1.84
C PHE A 10 6.94 32.59 -3.17
N ASP A 11 7.68 32.81 -4.25
CA ASP A 11 7.28 32.38 -5.57
C ASP A 11 7.48 30.86 -5.74
N SER A 12 6.96 30.29 -6.83
CA SER A 12 7.10 28.85 -7.06
C SER A 12 8.53 28.39 -7.31
N THR A 13 9.41 29.29 -7.76
CA THR A 13 10.82 28.98 -8.02
C THR A 13 11.56 28.82 -6.70
N PHE A 14 11.32 29.71 -5.74
CA PHE A 14 11.90 29.64 -4.40
C PHE A 14 11.46 28.37 -3.66
N VAL A 15 10.16 28.06 -3.64
CA VAL A 15 9.65 26.87 -2.94
C VAL A 15 10.24 25.59 -3.55
N ASP A 16 10.30 25.49 -4.89
CA ASP A 16 10.88 24.33 -5.57
C ASP A 16 12.37 24.16 -5.24
N ASN A 17 13.14 25.24 -5.32
CA ASN A 17 14.57 25.21 -5.07
C ASN A 17 14.91 24.92 -3.60
N TYR A 18 14.21 25.57 -2.67
CA TYR A 18 14.39 25.30 -1.24
C TYR A 18 14.07 23.85 -0.90
N THR A 19 12.96 23.33 -1.46
CA THR A 19 12.57 21.93 -1.28
C THR A 19 13.61 20.96 -1.86
N ASN A 20 14.19 21.28 -3.02
CA ASN A 20 15.21 20.45 -3.66
C ASN A 20 16.53 20.43 -2.88
N LEU A 21 17.01 21.60 -2.44
CA LEU A 21 18.32 21.73 -1.80
C LEU A 21 18.33 21.28 -0.34
N TYR A 22 17.29 21.63 0.43
CA TYR A 22 17.31 21.45 1.89
C TYR A 22 16.42 20.31 2.38
N VAL A 23 15.36 19.96 1.65
CA VAL A 23 14.41 18.94 2.11
C VAL A 23 14.65 17.61 1.41
N LEU A 24 14.80 17.59 0.09
CA LEU A 24 14.89 16.35 -0.68
C LEU A 24 16.06 15.47 -0.25
N ASP A 25 17.27 16.04 -0.17
CA ASP A 25 18.47 15.24 0.13
C ASP A 25 18.48 14.74 1.58
N GLU A 26 17.89 15.48 2.51
CA GLU A 26 17.69 15.03 3.88
C GLU A 26 16.69 13.87 3.97
N LEU A 27 15.65 13.87 3.12
CA LEU A 27 14.72 12.75 3.03
C LEU A 27 15.33 11.51 2.36
N LYS A 28 16.18 11.68 1.34
CA LYS A 28 16.89 10.55 0.70
C LYS A 28 17.83 9.82 1.67
N ARG A 29 18.37 10.52 2.67
CA ARG A 29 19.23 9.95 3.72
C ARG A 29 18.47 9.08 4.72
N VAL A 30 17.14 9.16 4.78
CA VAL A 30 16.34 8.33 5.67
C VAL A 30 16.35 6.87 5.17
N PRO A 31 16.63 5.88 6.05
CA PRO A 31 16.58 4.47 5.68
C PRO A 31 15.22 4.06 5.08
N GLY A 32 15.25 3.43 3.91
CA GLY A 32 14.05 3.01 3.18
C GLY A 32 13.43 4.07 2.27
N ALA A 33 13.90 5.33 2.31
CA ALA A 33 13.32 6.47 1.58
C ALA A 33 14.22 7.06 0.47
N ASN A 34 15.31 6.38 0.10
CA ASN A 34 16.29 6.88 -0.90
C ASN A 34 15.67 7.24 -2.26
N ARG A 35 14.64 6.49 -2.70
CA ARG A 35 13.88 6.82 -3.92
C ARG A 35 12.88 7.96 -3.65
N ALA A 36 13.35 9.06 -3.07
CA ALA A 36 12.62 10.31 -2.97
C ALA A 36 12.94 11.18 -4.19
N SER A 37 11.92 11.74 -4.81
CA SER A 37 12.06 12.70 -5.90
C SER A 37 10.99 13.78 -5.85
N VAL A 38 11.35 14.99 -6.27
CA VAL A 38 10.38 16.06 -6.50
C VAL A 38 9.54 15.71 -7.73
N LEU A 39 8.23 15.89 -7.63
CA LEU A 39 7.31 15.76 -8.75
C LEU A 39 7.36 17.03 -9.62
N GLY A 40 8.26 17.03 -10.59
CA GLY A 40 8.59 18.16 -11.46
C GLY A 40 10.10 18.27 -11.62
N LEU A 41 10.55 19.31 -12.33
CA LEU A 41 11.96 19.69 -12.42
C LEU A 41 12.17 20.93 -11.54
N PRO A 42 12.72 20.77 -10.32
CA PRO A 42 12.90 21.88 -9.39
C PRO A 42 14.12 22.75 -9.74
N ASP A 43 14.92 22.33 -10.72
CA ASP A 43 16.19 22.99 -11.05
C ASP A 43 15.95 24.40 -11.56
N ILE A 44 16.71 25.33 -10.99
CA ILE A 44 16.81 26.70 -11.48
C ILE A 44 17.88 26.73 -12.58
N ALA A 45 17.62 27.49 -13.64
CA ALA A 45 18.57 27.75 -14.69
C ALA A 45 18.60 29.24 -15.04
N MET A 46 19.73 29.69 -15.58
CA MET A 46 19.81 31.00 -16.23
C MET A 46 19.03 30.94 -17.55
N ARG A 47 17.88 31.61 -17.61
CA ARG A 47 17.00 31.60 -18.78
C ARG A 47 17.24 32.85 -19.60
N ILE A 48 17.63 32.64 -20.86
CA ILE A 48 17.90 33.69 -21.83
C ILE A 48 16.76 33.66 -22.85
N TRP A 49 15.93 34.71 -22.84
CA TRP A 49 14.79 34.84 -23.74
C TRP A 49 15.15 35.81 -24.85
N LEU A 50 15.49 35.25 -26.01
CA LEU A 50 15.87 36.02 -27.19
C LEU A 50 14.64 36.58 -27.91
N ARG A 51 14.79 37.78 -28.48
CA ARG A 51 13.79 38.45 -29.32
C ARG A 51 14.16 38.26 -30.79
N PRO A 52 13.47 37.37 -31.54
CA PRO A 52 13.84 37.05 -32.92
C PRO A 52 13.76 38.25 -33.87
N ASP A 53 12.83 39.16 -33.60
CA ASP A 53 12.65 40.43 -34.28
C ASP A 53 13.88 41.34 -34.18
N LEU A 54 14.50 41.43 -32.99
CA LEU A 54 15.71 42.23 -32.80
C LEU A 54 16.95 41.53 -33.36
N LEU A 55 17.05 40.21 -33.20
CA LEU A 55 18.14 39.43 -33.82
C LEU A 55 18.15 39.62 -35.34
N ALA A 56 16.98 39.62 -35.98
CA ALA A 56 16.86 39.88 -37.41
C ALA A 56 17.28 41.30 -37.80
N GLN A 57 16.92 42.33 -37.01
CA GLN A 57 17.33 43.72 -37.26
C GLN A 57 18.85 43.91 -37.20
N PHE A 58 19.52 43.19 -36.30
CA PHE A 58 20.98 43.21 -36.21
C PHE A 58 21.67 42.23 -37.16
N ASN A 59 20.91 41.48 -37.97
CA ASN A 59 21.37 40.41 -38.84
C ASN A 59 22.24 39.39 -38.07
N MET A 60 21.68 38.84 -36.99
CA MET A 60 22.35 37.91 -36.06
C MET A 60 21.59 36.60 -35.94
N SER A 61 22.34 35.51 -35.73
CA SER A 61 21.79 34.16 -35.51
C SER A 61 21.77 33.77 -34.02
N THR A 62 20.93 32.78 -33.66
CA THR A 62 20.93 32.21 -32.30
C THR A 62 22.25 31.49 -31.97
N ASP A 63 22.94 30.97 -32.98
CA ASP A 63 24.22 30.27 -32.82
C ASP A 63 25.36 31.23 -32.51
N GLU A 64 25.32 32.46 -33.02
CA GLU A 64 26.25 33.52 -32.60
C GLU A 64 26.08 33.84 -31.11
N VAL A 65 24.84 33.95 -30.62
CA VAL A 65 24.57 34.19 -29.20
C VAL A 65 25.07 33.03 -28.34
N ALA A 66 24.78 31.79 -28.74
CA ALA A 66 25.25 30.61 -28.01
C ALA A 66 26.78 30.54 -27.92
N ARG A 67 27.48 30.83 -29.03
CA ARG A 67 28.94 30.89 -29.07
C ARG A 67 29.50 32.01 -28.19
N ALA A 68 28.88 33.19 -28.19
CA ALA A 68 29.29 34.31 -27.35
C ALA A 68 29.19 33.97 -25.85
N ILE A 69 28.12 33.29 -25.45
CA ILE A 69 27.96 32.81 -24.06
C ILE A 69 29.02 31.76 -23.75
N GLN A 70 29.23 30.78 -24.64
CA GLN A 70 30.22 29.73 -24.42
C GLN A 70 31.65 30.27 -24.37
N SER A 71 32.01 31.33 -25.09
CA SER A 71 33.37 31.89 -25.07
C SER A 71 33.65 32.77 -23.86
N GLN A 72 32.64 33.48 -23.35
CA GLN A 72 32.79 34.41 -22.23
C GLN A 72 32.46 33.80 -20.87
N ASN A 73 31.66 32.73 -20.81
CA ASN A 73 31.31 32.03 -19.59
C ASN A 73 32.07 30.69 -19.47
N GLN A 74 33.38 30.75 -19.30
CA GLN A 74 34.26 29.58 -19.14
C GLN A 74 34.99 29.60 -17.80
N THR A 75 35.40 28.40 -17.35
CA THR A 75 36.29 28.27 -16.20
C THR A 75 37.73 28.20 -16.68
N PHE A 76 38.57 29.14 -16.26
CA PHE A 76 40.00 29.18 -16.61
C PHE A 76 40.85 28.60 -15.46
N GLY A 77 41.62 27.55 -15.75
CA GLY A 77 42.63 27.03 -14.82
C GLY A 77 43.97 27.74 -15.02
N ILE A 78 44.25 28.77 -14.23
CA ILE A 78 45.48 29.58 -14.39
C ILE A 78 46.74 28.89 -13.82
N GLY A 79 46.57 28.01 -12.84
CA GLY A 79 47.67 27.28 -12.22
C GLY A 79 48.21 27.97 -10.96
N GLN A 80 49.50 27.76 -10.67
CA GLN A 80 50.12 28.25 -9.44
C GLN A 80 51.46 28.92 -9.77
N LEU A 81 51.76 30.04 -9.12
CA LEU A 81 53.04 30.74 -9.21
C LEU A 81 54.03 30.08 -8.24
N GLY A 82 55.19 29.67 -8.75
CA GLY A 82 56.15 28.90 -7.95
C GLY A 82 55.84 27.40 -7.92
N ALA A 83 55.05 26.90 -8.88
CA ALA A 83 54.90 25.46 -9.11
C ALA A 83 56.19 24.87 -9.70
N SER A 84 56.59 23.70 -9.19
CA SER A 84 57.73 22.97 -9.73
C SER A 84 57.52 22.58 -11.19
N PRO A 85 58.56 22.66 -12.04
CA PRO A 85 59.96 22.96 -11.71
C PRO A 85 60.23 24.47 -11.50
N THR A 86 60.84 24.82 -10.36
CA THR A 86 61.19 26.20 -9.99
C THR A 86 62.70 26.43 -9.97
N LEU A 87 63.10 27.70 -10.04
CA LEU A 87 64.49 28.12 -9.82
C LEU A 87 64.86 28.04 -8.32
N SER A 88 66.13 27.78 -8.04
CA SER A 88 66.67 27.73 -6.67
C SER A 88 66.40 29.04 -5.93
N GLY A 89 65.72 28.96 -4.77
CA GLY A 89 65.39 30.13 -3.94
C GLY A 89 63.90 30.50 -3.88
N VAL A 90 63.04 29.87 -4.70
CA VAL A 90 61.58 30.03 -4.56
C VAL A 90 61.08 29.27 -3.33
N GLN A 91 60.72 30.00 -2.27
CA GLN A 91 60.26 29.44 -0.99
C GLN A 91 58.73 29.41 -0.83
N GLN A 92 57.99 30.07 -1.72
CA GLN A 92 56.54 30.22 -1.62
C GLN A 92 55.86 29.87 -2.94
N ASN A 93 54.71 29.21 -2.85
CA ASN A 93 53.85 28.86 -3.97
C ASN A 93 52.47 29.49 -3.75
N PHE A 94 51.94 30.17 -4.76
CA PHE A 94 50.65 30.85 -4.71
C PHE A 94 49.72 30.31 -5.79
N VAL A 95 48.53 29.84 -5.40
CA VAL A 95 47.49 29.47 -6.35
C VAL A 95 46.89 30.73 -6.98
N VAL A 96 46.92 30.83 -8.30
CA VAL A 96 46.29 31.95 -9.01
C VAL A 96 44.89 31.55 -9.42
N THR A 97 43.92 32.36 -9.05
CA THR A 97 42.52 32.19 -9.44
C THR A 97 42.11 33.37 -10.31
N ALA A 98 41.41 33.11 -11.40
CA ALA A 98 40.70 34.14 -12.16
C ALA A 98 39.23 34.16 -11.77
N GLN A 99 38.59 35.30 -12.05
CA GLN A 99 37.14 35.38 -12.06
C GLN A 99 36.62 34.39 -13.12
N GLY A 100 35.90 33.38 -12.65
CA GLY A 100 35.44 32.24 -13.44
C GLY A 100 34.10 32.51 -14.12
N MET A 101 33.20 31.52 -14.03
CA MET A 101 31.86 31.61 -14.62
C MET A 101 31.04 32.78 -14.05
N LEU A 102 30.21 33.36 -14.90
CA LEU A 102 29.23 34.39 -14.54
C LEU A 102 28.16 33.80 -13.63
N THR A 103 27.71 34.57 -12.64
CA THR A 103 26.79 34.08 -11.61
C THR A 103 25.50 34.90 -11.53
N ASN A 104 25.55 36.19 -11.82
CA ASN A 104 24.41 37.09 -11.73
C ASN A 104 23.75 37.31 -13.11
N PRO A 105 22.41 37.30 -13.24
CA PRO A 105 21.72 37.67 -14.49
C PRO A 105 22.21 38.95 -15.19
N ASP A 106 22.65 39.96 -14.42
CA ASP A 106 23.16 41.21 -14.97
C ASP A 106 24.48 40.99 -15.72
N GLU A 107 25.38 40.15 -15.20
CA GLU A 107 26.65 39.80 -15.84
C GLU A 107 26.41 39.08 -17.17
N PHE A 108 25.43 38.16 -17.21
CA PHE A 108 25.01 37.52 -18.45
C PHE A 108 24.43 38.53 -19.44
N SER A 109 23.68 39.51 -18.97
CA SER A 109 23.07 40.55 -19.80
C SER A 109 24.12 41.44 -20.48
N ASP A 110 25.32 41.53 -19.90
CA ASP A 110 26.45 42.29 -20.42
C ASP A 110 27.37 41.51 -21.37
N ILE A 111 27.09 40.22 -21.63
CA ILE A 111 27.83 39.43 -22.61
C ILE A 111 27.81 40.12 -23.98
N ILE A 112 29.00 40.30 -24.55
CA ILE A 112 29.18 40.96 -25.84
C ILE A 112 28.97 39.92 -26.95
N ILE A 113 28.00 40.15 -27.84
CA ILE A 113 27.71 39.22 -28.93
C ILE A 113 28.49 39.63 -30.20
N ARG A 114 28.50 40.92 -30.53
CA ARG A 114 29.24 41.45 -31.68
C ARG A 114 29.78 42.84 -31.40
N THR A 115 30.98 43.10 -31.88
CA THR A 115 31.60 44.42 -31.95
C THR A 115 31.76 44.82 -33.40
N ASP A 116 31.40 46.05 -33.75
CA ASP A 116 31.69 46.61 -35.08
C ASP A 116 33.21 46.76 -35.29
N GLN A 117 33.66 46.66 -36.56
CA GLN A 117 35.08 46.72 -36.93
C GLN A 117 35.72 48.09 -36.65
N ASN A 118 34.90 49.14 -36.59
CA ASN A 118 35.32 50.50 -36.24
C ASN A 118 35.13 50.82 -34.74
N GLY A 119 34.75 49.84 -33.91
CA GLY A 119 34.59 50.00 -32.45
C GLY A 119 33.39 50.84 -32.00
N ALA A 120 32.57 51.34 -32.92
CA ALA A 120 31.52 52.32 -32.61
C ALA A 120 30.20 51.71 -32.09
N ALA A 121 29.91 50.44 -32.39
CA ALA A 121 28.69 49.76 -31.93
C ALA A 121 29.02 48.39 -31.32
N ILE A 122 28.60 48.19 -30.07
CA ILE A 122 28.70 46.92 -29.35
C ILE A 122 27.27 46.43 -29.10
N VAL A 123 26.95 45.22 -29.60
CA VAL A 123 25.66 44.58 -29.33
C VAL A 123 25.85 43.61 -28.17
N ARG A 124 25.11 43.84 -27.09
CA ARG A 124 25.11 43.00 -25.88
C ARG A 124 23.87 42.11 -25.83
N LEU A 125 23.91 41.11 -24.96
CA LEU A 125 22.78 40.20 -24.78
C LEU A 125 21.49 40.92 -24.34
N ARG A 126 21.59 41.96 -23.52
CA ARG A 126 20.45 42.81 -23.12
C ARG A 126 19.76 43.53 -24.29
N ASP A 127 20.48 43.78 -25.37
CA ASP A 127 19.93 44.51 -26.52
C ASP A 127 19.00 43.57 -27.33
N VAL A 128 19.35 42.29 -27.41
CA VAL A 128 18.64 41.28 -28.24
C VAL A 128 17.78 40.31 -27.43
N GLY A 129 17.77 40.40 -26.10
CA GLY A 129 17.00 39.50 -25.24
C GLY A 129 16.94 39.96 -23.78
N ARG A 130 16.34 39.13 -22.95
CA ARG A 130 16.33 39.30 -21.48
C ARG A 130 16.89 38.07 -20.81
N VAL A 131 17.63 38.27 -19.72
CA VAL A 131 18.17 37.20 -18.90
C VAL A 131 17.50 37.23 -17.53
N GLU A 132 17.05 36.08 -17.06
CA GLU A 132 16.51 35.95 -15.71
C GLU A 132 16.87 34.60 -15.09
N LEU A 133 17.00 34.58 -13.77
CA LEU A 133 17.09 33.34 -13.01
C LEU A 133 15.67 32.77 -12.87
N ALA A 134 15.40 31.63 -13.49
CA ALA A 134 14.06 31.04 -13.46
C ALA A 134 14.10 29.52 -13.59
N LYS A 135 12.94 28.86 -13.62
CA LYS A 135 12.88 27.40 -13.71
C LYS A 135 13.45 26.89 -15.03
N LEU A 136 14.12 25.74 -14.97
CA LEU A 136 14.56 25.01 -16.16
C LEU A 136 13.37 24.53 -17.00
N ASP A 137 12.33 24.03 -16.34
CA ASP A 137 11.11 23.52 -16.97
C ASP A 137 9.84 24.04 -16.28
N TYR A 138 8.80 24.28 -17.07
CA TYR A 138 7.50 24.81 -16.62
C TYR A 138 6.36 23.82 -16.89
N SER A 139 6.69 22.57 -17.24
CA SER A 139 5.69 21.59 -17.69
C SER A 139 4.86 21.04 -16.54
N VAL A 140 5.30 21.19 -15.29
CA VAL A 140 4.62 20.71 -14.08
C VAL A 140 4.42 21.86 -13.11
N ALA A 141 3.17 22.05 -12.67
CA ALA A 141 2.82 22.92 -11.57
C ALA A 141 2.17 22.10 -10.46
N SER A 142 2.72 22.22 -9.25
CA SER A 142 2.19 21.60 -8.04
C SER A 142 1.52 22.67 -7.18
N ARG A 143 0.32 22.36 -6.67
CA ARG A 143 -0.43 23.23 -5.75
C ARG A 143 -1.08 22.41 -4.66
N MET A 144 -1.08 22.95 -3.45
CA MET A 144 -1.76 22.36 -2.31
C MET A 144 -2.81 23.32 -1.78
N ASN A 145 -4.08 22.92 -1.75
CA ASN A 145 -5.21 23.78 -1.36
C ASN A 145 -5.22 25.14 -2.08
N GLY A 146 -4.81 25.16 -3.36
CA GLY A 146 -4.67 26.37 -4.18
C GLY A 146 -3.38 27.17 -3.98
N LYS A 147 -2.62 26.92 -2.91
CA LYS A 147 -1.32 27.55 -2.64
C LYS A 147 -0.19 26.91 -3.44
N THR A 148 0.86 27.67 -3.72
CA THR A 148 2.06 27.18 -4.40
C THR A 148 2.77 26.15 -3.53
N ALA A 149 3.05 24.98 -4.09
CA ALA A 149 3.65 23.89 -3.33
C ALA A 149 4.53 23.01 -4.19
N THR A 150 5.55 22.41 -3.60
CA THR A 150 6.44 21.43 -4.22
C THR A 150 6.19 20.07 -3.59
N THR A 151 5.79 19.09 -4.40
CA THR A 151 5.50 17.75 -3.90
C THR A 151 6.72 16.85 -4.05
N ILE A 152 7.13 16.21 -2.97
CA ILE A 152 8.10 15.12 -2.96
C ILE A 152 7.34 13.79 -2.91
N ALA A 153 7.55 12.93 -3.91
CA ALA A 153 7.15 11.54 -3.89
C ALA A 153 8.27 10.71 -3.26
N ILE A 154 7.94 9.94 -2.23
CA ILE A 154 8.88 9.06 -1.53
C ILE A 154 8.43 7.64 -1.82
N TYR A 155 9.25 6.89 -2.55
CA TYR A 155 8.99 5.49 -2.83
C TYR A 155 9.78 4.63 -1.84
N GLN A 156 9.08 3.67 -1.23
CA GLN A 156 9.69 2.67 -0.36
C GLN A 156 10.69 1.83 -1.14
N GLN A 157 11.86 1.58 -0.55
CA GLN A 157 12.84 0.66 -1.11
C GLN A 157 12.37 -0.79 -0.98
N PRO A 158 12.70 -1.67 -1.95
CA PRO A 158 12.48 -3.11 -1.81
C PRO A 158 13.09 -3.64 -0.50
N GLY A 159 12.33 -4.40 0.27
CA GLY A 159 12.76 -4.96 1.56
C GLY A 159 12.72 -4.00 2.75
N ALA A 160 12.47 -2.70 2.55
CA ALA A 160 12.25 -1.77 3.66
C ALA A 160 10.86 -1.96 4.26
N ASN A 161 10.63 -1.47 5.49
CA ASN A 161 9.31 -1.49 6.13
C ASN A 161 8.59 -0.14 5.94
N ALA A 162 7.38 -0.16 5.39
CA ALA A 162 6.62 1.05 5.07
C ALA A 162 6.28 1.92 6.30
N ILE A 163 5.91 1.27 7.41
CA ILE A 163 5.49 1.94 8.65
C ILE A 163 6.71 2.58 9.31
N GLU A 164 7.81 1.84 9.42
CA GLU A 164 9.05 2.35 10.00
C GLU A 164 9.62 3.51 9.17
N THR A 165 9.72 3.34 7.84
CA THR A 165 10.20 4.39 6.95
C THR A 165 9.32 5.64 7.04
N SER A 166 7.98 5.50 7.06
CA SER A 166 7.09 6.66 7.23
C SER A 166 7.31 7.37 8.57
N LYS A 167 7.48 6.62 9.67
CA LYS A 167 7.77 7.18 11.00
C LYS A 167 9.09 7.96 11.00
N LEU A 168 10.15 7.42 10.41
CA LEU A 168 11.45 8.09 10.30
C LEU A 168 11.38 9.35 9.42
N VAL A 169 10.68 9.28 8.28
CA VAL A 169 10.45 10.44 7.41
C VAL A 169 9.70 11.55 8.15
N ARG A 170 8.65 11.21 8.91
CA ARG A 170 7.88 12.18 9.71
C ARG A 170 8.71 12.81 10.81
N ALA A 171 9.54 12.01 11.49
CA ALA A 171 10.48 12.52 12.48
C ALA A 171 11.45 13.52 11.85
N ARG A 172 12.07 13.16 10.71
CA ARG A 172 13.02 14.03 10.01
C ARG A 172 12.37 15.33 9.52
N LEU A 173 11.14 15.26 8.97
CA LEU A 173 10.40 16.45 8.57
C LEU A 173 10.10 17.39 9.74
N THR A 174 9.79 16.82 10.92
CA THR A 174 9.52 17.61 12.13
C THR A 174 10.78 18.35 12.60
N GLU A 175 11.95 17.74 12.46
CA GLU A 175 13.24 18.37 12.73
C GLU A 175 13.54 19.47 11.71
N LEU A 176 13.39 19.17 10.41
CA LEU A 176 13.65 20.12 9.33
C LEU A 176 12.73 21.35 9.40
N LYS A 177 11.49 21.19 9.86
CA LYS A 177 10.54 22.30 10.03
C LYS A 177 11.10 23.44 10.89
N LYS A 178 11.95 23.12 11.88
CA LYS A 178 12.57 24.13 12.75
C LYS A 178 13.52 25.07 12.00
N GLN A 179 14.00 24.65 10.83
CA GLN A 179 14.92 25.40 9.98
C GLN A 179 14.21 26.04 8.77
N PHE A 180 12.88 25.89 8.67
CA PHE A 180 12.13 26.47 7.58
C PHE A 180 12.07 27.99 7.74
N PRO A 181 12.27 28.76 6.66
CA PRO A 181 12.04 30.19 6.70
C PRO A 181 10.56 30.49 6.99
N ASP A 182 10.32 31.59 7.70
CA ASP A 182 8.97 32.03 8.03
C ASP A 182 8.13 32.19 6.77
N GLY A 183 7.03 31.44 6.68
CA GLY A 183 6.14 31.44 5.52
C GLY A 183 6.20 30.17 4.67
N LEU A 184 7.04 29.19 5.04
CA LEU A 184 6.98 27.82 4.51
C LEU A 184 6.45 26.85 5.56
N ASP A 185 5.62 25.90 5.12
CA ASP A 185 5.19 24.78 5.94
C ASP A 185 5.15 23.50 5.09
N TYR A 186 5.04 22.34 5.74
CA TYR A 186 4.92 21.06 5.06
C TYR A 186 3.67 20.30 5.48
N ARG A 187 3.24 19.38 4.61
CA ARG A 187 2.18 18.43 4.91
C ARG A 187 2.42 17.08 4.26
N VAL A 188 2.07 16.02 4.98
CA VAL A 188 2.04 14.67 4.42
C VAL A 188 0.66 14.45 3.82
N VAL A 189 0.56 14.61 2.49
CA VAL A 189 -0.72 14.54 1.74
C VAL A 189 -1.24 13.11 1.62
N ASN A 190 -0.36 12.18 1.24
CA ASN A 190 -0.69 10.77 1.08
C ASN A 190 0.34 9.94 1.83
N ASP A 191 -0.13 9.01 2.64
CA ASP A 191 0.68 8.08 3.40
C ASP A 191 -0.03 6.73 3.49
N SER A 192 0.44 5.77 2.71
CA SER A 192 -0.09 4.41 2.69
C SER A 192 0.17 3.64 3.99
N SER A 193 1.13 4.06 4.81
CA SER A 193 1.42 3.38 6.07
C SER A 193 0.31 3.53 7.11
N VAL A 194 -0.47 4.61 7.04
CA VAL A 194 -1.61 4.83 7.95
C VAL A 194 -2.66 3.75 7.74
N PHE A 195 -3.03 3.46 6.49
CA PHE A 195 -3.97 2.40 6.18
C PHE A 195 -3.45 1.03 6.65
N THR A 196 -2.17 0.72 6.39
CA THR A 196 -1.56 -0.54 6.84
C THR A 196 -1.56 -0.66 8.37
N GLN A 197 -1.23 0.41 9.08
CA GLN A 197 -1.20 0.42 10.54
C GLN A 197 -2.60 0.23 11.15
N GLU A 198 -3.60 0.97 10.65
CA GLU A 198 -5.00 0.84 11.08
C GLU A 198 -5.58 -0.54 10.76
N SER A 199 -5.18 -1.13 9.63
CA SER A 199 -5.60 -2.47 9.24
C SER A 199 -5.01 -3.53 10.18
N ILE A 200 -3.73 -3.42 10.52
CA ILE A 200 -3.07 -4.32 11.49
C ILE A 200 -3.73 -4.17 12.87
N ASP A 201 -3.98 -2.94 13.34
CA ASP A 201 -4.60 -2.69 14.63
C ASP A 201 -5.99 -3.33 14.73
N LYS A 202 -6.83 -3.16 13.69
CA LYS A 202 -8.15 -3.82 13.61
C LYS A 202 -8.05 -5.34 13.64
N VAL A 203 -7.08 -5.92 12.92
CA VAL A 203 -6.92 -7.37 12.90
C VAL A 203 -6.43 -7.90 14.25
N VAL A 204 -5.55 -7.17 14.94
CA VAL A 204 -5.13 -7.51 16.31
C VAL A 204 -6.31 -7.45 17.27
N HIS A 205 -7.16 -6.42 17.19
CA HIS A 205 -8.40 -6.35 17.96
C HIS A 205 -9.32 -7.54 17.68
N THR A 206 -9.56 -7.84 16.39
CA THR A 206 -10.40 -8.97 15.96
C THR A 206 -9.82 -10.32 16.41
N PHE A 207 -8.50 -10.43 16.43
CA PHE A 207 -7.79 -11.62 16.91
C PHE A 207 -8.05 -11.86 18.41
N PHE A 208 -7.98 -10.82 19.26
CA PHE A 208 -8.34 -10.96 20.67
C PHE A 208 -9.82 -11.29 20.87
N GLU A 209 -10.72 -10.66 20.11
CA GLU A 209 -12.15 -11.00 20.13
C GLU A 209 -12.39 -12.47 19.75
N ALA A 210 -11.70 -12.96 18.72
CA ALA A 210 -11.77 -14.36 18.30
C ALA A 210 -11.28 -15.32 19.39
N VAL A 211 -10.14 -15.02 20.05
CA VAL A 211 -9.65 -15.83 21.18
C VAL A 211 -10.67 -15.86 22.32
N VAL A 212 -11.23 -14.70 22.70
CA VAL A 212 -12.25 -14.63 23.77
C VAL A 212 -13.50 -15.43 23.40
N LEU A 213 -13.96 -15.31 22.16
CA LEU A 213 -15.14 -16.04 21.67
C LEU A 213 -14.90 -17.55 21.69
N VAL A 214 -13.73 -18.00 21.24
CA VAL A 214 -13.37 -19.42 21.26
C VAL A 214 -13.30 -19.94 22.69
N VAL A 215 -12.68 -19.20 23.62
CA VAL A 215 -12.64 -19.56 25.05
C VAL A 215 -14.05 -19.65 25.64
N LEU A 216 -14.94 -18.72 25.30
CA LEU A 216 -16.33 -18.73 25.75
C LEU A 216 -17.06 -19.98 25.24
N VAL A 217 -16.93 -20.29 23.95
CA VAL A 217 -17.55 -21.48 23.34
C VAL A 217 -17.01 -22.76 24.01
N VAL A 218 -15.69 -22.90 24.15
CA VAL A 218 -15.07 -24.04 24.85
C VAL A 218 -15.56 -24.16 26.29
N PHE A 219 -15.70 -23.03 27.01
CA PHE A 219 -16.22 -23.02 28.37
C PHE A 219 -17.67 -23.48 28.45
N VAL A 220 -18.52 -23.09 27.50
CA VAL A 220 -19.92 -23.52 27.44
C VAL A 220 -20.03 -25.02 27.16
N PHE A 221 -19.18 -25.57 26.31
CA PHE A 221 -19.18 -27.02 25.99
C PHE A 221 -18.60 -27.87 27.13
N LEU A 222 -17.42 -27.52 27.65
CA LEU A 222 -16.75 -28.31 28.69
C LEU A 222 -17.34 -28.06 30.10
N GLN A 223 -18.01 -26.92 30.32
CA GLN A 223 -18.66 -26.54 31.59
C GLN A 223 -17.73 -26.62 32.83
N SER A 224 -16.41 -26.59 32.60
CA SER A 224 -15.38 -26.81 33.60
C SER A 224 -14.24 -25.84 33.34
N LEU A 225 -14.06 -24.86 34.24
CA LEU A 225 -12.97 -23.87 34.15
C LEU A 225 -11.59 -24.53 34.06
N ARG A 226 -11.44 -25.71 34.66
CA ARG A 226 -10.20 -26.48 34.65
C ARG A 226 -9.92 -27.12 33.31
N ALA A 227 -10.96 -27.67 32.67
CA ALA A 227 -10.86 -28.27 31.35
C ALA A 227 -10.62 -27.19 30.28
N THR A 228 -11.32 -26.06 30.38
CA THR A 228 -11.14 -24.90 29.48
C THR A 228 -9.74 -24.29 29.58
N LEU A 229 -9.06 -24.39 30.73
CA LEU A 229 -7.69 -23.89 30.88
C LEU A 229 -6.70 -24.55 29.90
N ILE A 230 -6.96 -25.79 29.49
CA ILE A 230 -6.05 -26.55 28.62
C ILE A 230 -6.02 -25.94 27.21
N PRO A 231 -7.16 -25.75 26.49
CA PRO A 231 -7.16 -24.98 25.23
C PRO A 231 -6.70 -23.53 25.39
N ILE A 232 -7.04 -22.85 26.50
CA ILE A 232 -6.58 -21.47 26.78
C ILE A 232 -5.06 -21.36 26.76
N LEU A 233 -4.34 -22.36 27.26
CA LEU A 233 -2.88 -22.39 27.28
C LEU A 233 -2.29 -22.92 25.97
N ALA A 234 -2.95 -23.89 25.33
CA ALA A 234 -2.48 -24.47 24.08
C ALA A 234 -2.45 -23.45 22.93
N VAL A 235 -3.48 -22.62 22.80
CA VAL A 235 -3.61 -21.67 21.67
C VAL A 235 -2.47 -20.65 21.61
N PRO A 236 -2.15 -19.89 22.68
CA PRO A 236 -1.03 -18.95 22.64
C PRO A 236 0.31 -19.63 22.34
N ILE A 237 0.54 -20.84 22.87
CA ILE A 237 1.79 -21.58 22.64
C ILE A 237 1.92 -21.95 21.15
N SER A 238 0.85 -22.45 20.54
CA SER A 238 0.85 -22.77 19.11
C SER A 238 1.06 -21.55 18.22
N ILE A 239 0.45 -20.42 18.57
CA ILE A 239 0.58 -19.16 17.82
C ILE A 239 1.97 -18.57 17.96
N VAL A 240 2.55 -18.56 19.17
CA VAL A 240 3.94 -18.14 19.39
C VAL A 240 4.90 -19.05 18.63
N GLY A 241 4.67 -20.36 18.63
CA GLY A 241 5.44 -21.31 17.81
C GLY A 241 5.32 -21.01 16.32
N ALA A 242 4.14 -20.66 15.83
CA ALA A 242 3.94 -20.24 14.44
C ALA A 242 4.70 -18.95 14.11
N PHE A 243 4.72 -17.95 15.01
CA PHE A 243 5.54 -16.74 14.83
C PHE A 243 7.03 -17.04 14.74
N ILE A 244 7.54 -17.93 15.61
CA ILE A 244 8.94 -18.36 15.58
C ILE A 244 9.25 -19.06 14.25
N GLY A 245 8.38 -19.98 13.81
CA GLY A 245 8.54 -20.68 12.53
C GLY A 245 8.49 -19.74 11.33
N MET A 246 7.57 -18.77 11.32
CA MET A 246 7.49 -17.76 10.26
C MET A 246 8.74 -16.89 10.20
N HIS A 247 9.24 -16.46 11.37
CA HIS A 247 10.45 -15.66 11.46
C HIS A 247 11.68 -16.45 10.98
N ALA A 248 11.79 -17.73 11.33
CA ALA A 248 12.86 -18.60 10.87
C ALA A 248 12.86 -18.80 9.34
N LEU A 249 11.68 -18.76 8.71
CA LEU A 249 11.51 -18.83 7.26
C LEU A 249 11.61 -17.47 6.55
N GLY A 250 11.85 -16.38 7.29
CA GLY A 250 12.00 -15.02 6.73
C GLY A 250 10.68 -14.37 6.31
N TYR A 251 9.52 -14.84 6.80
CA TYR A 251 8.23 -14.21 6.52
C TYR A 251 7.97 -13.04 7.49
N HIS A 252 7.33 -11.99 6.95
CA HIS A 252 6.91 -10.83 7.71
C HIS A 252 5.44 -10.93 8.12
N ILE A 253 5.09 -10.29 9.24
CA ILE A 253 3.70 -10.16 9.67
C ILE A 253 2.98 -9.16 8.78
N ASN A 254 1.90 -9.61 8.17
CA ASN A 254 0.98 -8.79 7.39
C ASN A 254 -0.46 -9.27 7.57
N MET A 255 -1.39 -8.62 6.87
CA MET A 255 -2.82 -8.92 6.95
C MET A 255 -3.15 -10.38 6.62
N LEU A 256 -2.51 -10.96 5.60
CA LEU A 256 -2.76 -12.34 5.18
C LEU A 256 -2.26 -13.36 6.21
N THR A 257 -1.06 -13.14 6.76
CA THR A 257 -0.55 -14.00 7.83
C THR A 257 -1.41 -13.91 9.09
N LEU A 258 -1.92 -12.72 9.42
CA LEU A 258 -2.80 -12.56 10.58
C LEU A 258 -4.16 -13.23 10.37
N PHE A 259 -4.74 -13.16 9.17
CA PHE A 259 -5.93 -13.96 8.85
C PHE A 259 -5.66 -15.47 8.92
N GLY A 260 -4.48 -15.90 8.47
CA GLY A 260 -4.02 -17.29 8.65
C GLY A 260 -3.99 -17.70 10.12
N LEU A 261 -3.47 -16.84 11.01
CA LEU A 261 -3.47 -17.09 12.46
C LEU A 261 -4.88 -17.11 13.06
N ILE A 262 -5.77 -16.21 12.63
CA ILE A 262 -7.17 -16.21 13.10
C ILE A 262 -7.86 -17.52 12.73
N LEU A 263 -7.69 -17.99 11.49
CA LEU A 263 -8.20 -19.30 11.07
C LEU A 263 -7.56 -20.44 11.87
N ALA A 264 -6.26 -20.35 12.13
CA ALA A 264 -5.52 -21.34 12.89
C ALA A 264 -5.99 -21.47 14.33
N ILE A 265 -6.51 -20.41 14.98
CA ILE A 265 -7.08 -20.52 16.34
C ILE A 265 -8.14 -21.63 16.40
N GLY A 266 -9.07 -21.66 15.43
CA GLY A 266 -10.11 -22.69 15.39
C GLY A 266 -9.51 -24.09 15.24
N LEU A 267 -8.60 -24.26 14.29
CA LEU A 267 -7.94 -25.54 14.03
C LEU A 267 -7.12 -26.04 15.22
N VAL A 268 -6.42 -25.13 15.92
CA VAL A 268 -5.58 -25.46 17.07
C VAL A 268 -6.43 -25.86 18.27
N VAL A 269 -7.56 -25.19 18.47
CA VAL A 269 -8.44 -25.48 19.60
C VAL A 269 -9.12 -26.83 19.44
N ASP A 270 -9.49 -27.22 18.23
CA ASP A 270 -10.12 -28.51 17.96
C ASP A 270 -9.26 -29.68 18.46
N ASP A 271 -7.94 -29.67 18.21
CA ASP A 271 -7.03 -30.72 18.68
C ASP A 271 -7.02 -30.82 20.22
N ALA A 272 -6.96 -29.67 20.90
CA ALA A 272 -6.93 -29.62 22.36
C ALA A 272 -8.28 -30.03 22.97
N ILE A 273 -9.42 -29.64 22.36
CA ILE A 273 -10.75 -30.07 22.79
C ILE A 273 -10.87 -31.58 22.69
N VAL A 274 -10.49 -32.19 21.56
CA VAL A 274 -10.62 -33.65 21.35
C VAL A 274 -9.84 -34.43 22.42
N VAL A 275 -8.64 -33.98 22.78
CA VAL A 275 -7.86 -34.59 23.86
C VAL A 275 -8.58 -34.45 25.20
N VAL A 276 -9.02 -33.24 25.56
CA VAL A 276 -9.66 -32.98 26.86
C VAL A 276 -10.99 -33.74 26.99
N GLU A 277 -11.82 -33.72 25.94
CA GLU A 277 -13.08 -34.44 25.88
C GLU A 277 -12.88 -35.94 26.06
N SER A 278 -11.90 -36.53 25.36
CA SER A 278 -11.60 -37.96 25.49
C SER A 278 -11.12 -38.33 26.90
N VAL A 279 -10.28 -37.50 27.53
CA VAL A 279 -9.85 -37.72 28.91
C VAL A 279 -11.02 -37.60 29.88
N GLU A 280 -11.86 -36.57 29.75
CA GLU A 280 -13.05 -36.40 30.59
C GLU A 280 -14.06 -37.55 30.41
N GLU A 281 -14.26 -38.02 29.18
CA GLU A 281 -15.12 -39.17 28.88
C GLU A 281 -14.62 -40.44 29.59
N HIS A 282 -13.32 -40.73 29.52
CA HIS A 282 -12.72 -41.88 30.19
C HIS A 282 -12.80 -41.76 31.73
N MET A 283 -12.62 -40.55 32.27
CA MET A 283 -12.79 -40.30 33.71
C MET A 283 -14.25 -40.49 34.15
N GLN A 284 -15.23 -40.08 33.34
CA GLN A 284 -16.66 -40.16 33.67
C GLN A 284 -17.23 -41.57 33.50
N LYS A 285 -16.90 -42.27 32.40
CA LYS A 285 -17.44 -43.60 32.10
C LYS A 285 -16.76 -44.72 32.86
N HIS A 286 -15.44 -44.63 33.03
CA HIS A 286 -14.63 -45.71 33.61
C HIS A 286 -14.13 -45.39 35.03
N GLY A 287 -14.36 -44.18 35.54
CA GLY A 287 -13.95 -43.79 36.89
C GLY A 287 -12.43 -43.73 37.10
N LEU A 288 -11.65 -43.70 36.01
CA LEU A 288 -10.20 -43.73 36.05
C LEU A 288 -9.63 -42.44 36.69
N PRO A 289 -8.47 -42.50 37.39
CA PRO A 289 -7.76 -41.31 37.81
C PRO A 289 -7.23 -40.53 36.58
N PRO A 290 -7.03 -39.19 36.68
CA PRO A 290 -6.72 -38.33 35.53
C PRO A 290 -5.51 -38.80 34.69
N LEU A 291 -4.46 -39.31 35.35
CA LEU A 291 -3.26 -39.79 34.67
C LEU A 291 -3.51 -41.07 33.86
N GLU A 292 -4.29 -42.00 34.40
CA GLU A 292 -4.61 -43.26 33.71
C GLU A 292 -5.61 -43.01 32.56
N ALA A 293 -6.60 -42.14 32.79
CA ALA A 293 -7.51 -41.69 31.76
C ALA A 293 -6.77 -41.01 30.60
N ALA A 294 -5.80 -40.13 30.89
CA ALA A 294 -4.95 -39.50 29.88
C ALA A 294 -4.14 -40.50 29.07
N LYS A 295 -3.51 -41.48 29.72
CA LYS A 295 -2.77 -42.54 29.01
C LYS A 295 -3.67 -43.37 28.11
N ARG A 296 -4.87 -43.72 28.61
CA ARG A 296 -5.82 -44.53 27.84
C ARG A 296 -6.38 -43.77 26.65
N ALA A 297 -6.85 -42.54 26.87
CA ALA A 297 -7.32 -41.65 25.81
C ALA A 297 -6.27 -41.50 24.70
N MET A 298 -5.02 -41.17 25.06
CA MET A 298 -3.95 -41.01 24.08
C MET A 298 -3.62 -42.29 23.30
N SER A 299 -3.75 -43.47 23.92
CA SER A 299 -3.56 -44.75 23.20
C SER A 299 -4.62 -45.01 22.13
N GLU A 300 -5.78 -44.37 22.23
CA GLU A 300 -6.91 -44.54 21.31
C GLU A 300 -6.91 -43.43 20.22
N ILE A 301 -6.63 -42.18 20.60
CA ILE A 301 -6.80 -41.03 19.70
C ILE A 301 -5.52 -40.51 19.05
N ALA A 302 -4.32 -40.88 19.52
CA ALA A 302 -3.06 -40.31 19.00
C ALA A 302 -2.91 -40.49 17.48
N GLY A 303 -3.26 -41.67 16.95
CA GLY A 303 -3.24 -41.94 15.50
C GLY A 303 -4.23 -41.08 14.71
N ALA A 304 -5.41 -40.79 15.29
CA ALA A 304 -6.41 -39.92 14.68
C ALA A 304 -5.91 -38.46 14.65
N LEU A 305 -5.31 -37.96 15.73
CA LEU A 305 -4.73 -36.61 15.79
C LEU A 305 -3.62 -36.41 14.75
N ILE A 306 -2.69 -37.37 14.63
CA ILE A 306 -1.64 -37.33 13.60
C ILE A 306 -2.26 -37.33 12.20
N SER A 307 -3.31 -38.12 11.98
CA SER A 307 -4.02 -38.17 10.69
C SER A 307 -4.68 -36.83 10.34
N ILE A 308 -5.30 -36.16 11.31
CA ILE A 308 -5.91 -34.83 11.14
C ILE A 308 -4.84 -33.82 10.72
N VAL A 309 -3.71 -33.77 11.43
CA VAL A 309 -2.57 -32.89 11.11
C VAL A 309 -2.07 -33.15 9.69
N LEU A 310 -1.86 -34.41 9.30
CA LEU A 310 -1.38 -34.78 7.97
C LEU A 310 -2.38 -34.41 6.86
N VAL A 311 -3.68 -34.61 7.08
CA VAL A 311 -4.71 -34.24 6.10
C VAL A 311 -4.77 -32.72 5.91
N LEU A 312 -4.71 -31.94 6.98
CA LEU A 312 -4.68 -30.48 6.88
C LEU A 312 -3.41 -30.01 6.16
N LEU A 313 -2.25 -30.60 6.46
CA LEU A 313 -1.02 -30.33 5.74
C LEU A 313 -1.12 -30.67 4.25
N ALA A 314 -1.76 -31.78 3.89
CA ALA A 314 -1.97 -32.17 2.50
C ALA A 314 -2.83 -31.15 1.72
N VAL A 315 -3.70 -30.41 2.40
CA VAL A 315 -4.51 -29.34 1.79
C VAL A 315 -3.68 -28.06 1.60
N PHE A 316 -2.88 -27.65 2.60
CA PHE A 316 -2.16 -26.37 2.57
C PHE A 316 -0.79 -26.42 1.88
N ILE A 317 -0.04 -27.52 1.99
CA ILE A 317 1.31 -27.64 1.38
C ILE A 317 1.29 -27.39 -0.14
N PRO A 318 0.35 -27.95 -0.94
CA PRO A 318 0.31 -27.69 -2.38
C PRO A 318 0.16 -26.21 -2.72
N THR A 319 -0.55 -25.44 -1.90
CA THR A 319 -0.79 -24.01 -2.15
C THR A 319 0.48 -23.16 -2.01
N MET A 320 1.51 -23.68 -1.32
CA MET A 320 2.82 -23.02 -1.24
C MET A 320 3.59 -23.05 -2.56
N PHE A 321 3.26 -23.97 -3.47
CA PHE A 321 3.95 -24.11 -4.76
C PHE A 321 3.31 -23.29 -5.88
N LEU A 322 2.28 -22.49 -5.57
CA LEU A 322 1.64 -21.61 -6.53
C LEU A 322 2.58 -20.46 -6.94
N GLY A 323 2.73 -20.24 -8.24
CA GLY A 323 3.55 -19.15 -8.79
C GLY A 323 2.78 -17.84 -8.99
N GLY A 324 3.52 -16.79 -9.35
CA GLY A 324 2.96 -15.46 -9.65
C GLY A 324 2.54 -14.66 -8.42
N VAL A 325 1.93 -13.50 -8.65
CA VAL A 325 1.52 -12.57 -7.57
C VAL A 325 0.52 -13.26 -6.62
N THR A 326 -0.50 -13.92 -7.17
CA THR A 326 -1.47 -14.70 -6.40
C THR A 326 -0.80 -15.79 -5.56
N GLY A 327 0.21 -16.47 -6.12
CA GLY A 327 1.00 -17.48 -5.42
C GLY A 327 1.70 -16.93 -4.19
N THR A 328 2.34 -15.77 -4.30
CA THR A 328 3.01 -15.13 -3.14
C THR A 328 2.05 -14.78 -2.00
N LEU A 329 0.80 -14.40 -2.32
CA LEU A 329 -0.23 -14.11 -1.32
C LEU A 329 -0.70 -15.40 -0.62
N TYR A 330 -0.95 -16.48 -1.38
CA TYR A 330 -1.35 -17.77 -0.82
C TYR A 330 -0.22 -18.45 -0.04
N GLN A 331 1.03 -18.32 -0.47
CA GLN A 331 2.20 -18.87 0.21
C GLN A 331 2.27 -18.39 1.66
N GLN A 332 2.15 -17.08 1.88
CA GLN A 332 2.21 -16.50 3.22
C GLN A 332 1.08 -17.02 4.10
N PHE A 333 -0.14 -17.03 3.60
CA PHE A 333 -1.31 -17.58 4.31
C PHE A 333 -1.13 -19.06 4.65
N ALA A 334 -0.73 -19.87 3.67
CA ALA A 334 -0.60 -21.32 3.81
C ALA A 334 0.54 -21.72 4.77
N VAL A 335 1.68 -21.04 4.70
CA VAL A 335 2.82 -21.29 5.60
C VAL A 335 2.42 -21.00 7.04
N THR A 336 1.73 -19.88 7.28
CA THR A 336 1.25 -19.53 8.63
C THR A 336 0.32 -20.59 9.21
N VAL A 337 -0.65 -21.05 8.41
CA VAL A 337 -1.61 -22.07 8.84
C VAL A 337 -0.91 -23.43 9.05
N ALA A 338 -0.07 -23.86 8.12
CA ALA A 338 0.64 -25.14 8.20
C ALA A 338 1.57 -25.20 9.42
N LEU A 339 2.34 -24.14 9.70
CA LEU A 339 3.18 -24.06 10.89
C LEU A 339 2.34 -24.12 12.17
N SER A 340 1.22 -23.39 12.20
CA SER A 340 0.32 -23.39 13.36
C SER A 340 -0.25 -24.78 13.65
N ILE A 341 -0.63 -25.53 12.61
CA ILE A 341 -1.16 -26.90 12.74
C ILE A 341 -0.06 -27.87 13.20
N VAL A 342 1.17 -27.76 12.67
CA VAL A 342 2.27 -28.63 13.10
C VAL A 342 2.58 -28.42 14.58
N ILE A 343 2.70 -27.16 15.01
CA ILE A 343 2.94 -26.86 16.42
C ILE A 343 1.74 -27.29 17.27
N SER A 344 0.50 -27.08 16.79
CA SER A 344 -0.72 -27.58 17.45
C SER A 344 -0.67 -29.08 17.69
N GLY A 345 -0.37 -29.87 16.65
CA GLY A 345 -0.28 -31.31 16.77
C GLY A 345 0.75 -31.76 17.80
N ILE A 346 1.92 -31.09 17.84
CA ILE A 346 2.93 -31.35 18.88
C ILE A 346 2.37 -31.03 20.27
N VAL A 347 1.74 -29.87 20.45
CA VAL A 347 1.13 -29.42 21.71
C VAL A 347 -0.02 -30.35 22.14
N ALA A 348 -0.81 -30.85 21.20
CA ALA A 348 -1.91 -31.78 21.44
C ALA A 348 -1.42 -33.15 21.90
N LEU A 349 -0.34 -33.67 21.29
CA LEU A 349 0.23 -34.96 21.67
C LEU A 349 1.08 -34.93 22.94
N THR A 350 1.60 -33.75 23.33
CA THR A 350 2.55 -33.61 24.45
C THR A 350 1.95 -32.86 25.63
N LEU A 351 1.71 -31.56 25.46
CA LEU A 351 1.31 -30.66 26.54
C LEU A 351 -0.14 -30.91 26.98
N SER A 352 -1.06 -31.13 26.05
CA SER A 352 -2.49 -31.28 26.35
C SER A 352 -2.80 -32.47 27.29
N PRO A 353 -2.31 -33.71 27.04
CA PRO A 353 -2.52 -34.82 27.97
C PRO A 353 -1.77 -34.63 29.29
N ALA A 354 -0.61 -33.97 29.29
CA ALA A 354 0.13 -33.66 30.51
C ALA A 354 -0.66 -32.68 31.40
N LEU A 355 -1.21 -31.61 30.81
CA LEU A 355 -2.06 -30.66 31.52
C LEU A 355 -3.37 -31.31 31.96
N ALA A 356 -3.99 -32.15 31.13
CA ALA A 356 -5.19 -32.91 31.50
C ALA A 356 -4.95 -33.76 32.76
N ALA A 357 -3.84 -34.50 32.81
CA ALA A 357 -3.47 -35.33 33.96
C ALA A 357 -3.20 -34.52 35.25
N LEU A 358 -2.70 -33.29 35.13
CA LEU A 358 -2.35 -32.43 36.28
C LEU A 358 -3.52 -31.56 36.77
N VAL A 359 -4.37 -31.10 35.86
CA VAL A 359 -5.38 -30.06 36.12
C VAL A 359 -6.76 -30.66 36.40
N LEU A 360 -7.14 -31.75 35.74
CA LEU A 360 -8.43 -32.40 35.93
C LEU A 360 -8.51 -33.10 37.30
N LYS A 361 -9.70 -33.11 37.91
CA LYS A 361 -9.96 -33.82 39.18
C LYS A 361 -11.22 -34.66 39.07
N ASN A 362 -11.25 -35.81 39.75
CA ASN A 362 -12.39 -36.76 39.76
C ASN A 362 -13.68 -36.26 40.44
N LYS A 363 -13.82 -34.96 40.76
CA LYS A 363 -15.01 -34.48 41.48
C LYS A 363 -16.18 -34.24 40.54
N HIS A 364 -17.18 -35.12 40.62
CA HIS A 364 -18.49 -34.96 40.01
C HIS A 364 -19.29 -33.93 40.80
N ALA A 365 -19.22 -32.67 40.42
CA ALA A 365 -20.18 -31.69 40.91
C ALA A 365 -21.52 -31.92 40.19
N GLN A 366 -22.62 -32.06 40.95
CA GLN A 366 -23.96 -32.05 40.35
C GLN A 366 -24.15 -30.71 39.62
N LYS A 367 -24.28 -30.76 38.29
CA LYS A 367 -24.54 -29.60 37.44
C LYS A 367 -25.90 -29.00 37.82
N LYS A 368 -25.97 -27.68 38.05
CA LYS A 368 -27.21 -26.96 38.42
C LYS A 368 -27.39 -25.70 37.57
N GLY A 369 -28.65 -25.29 37.34
CA GLY A 369 -28.98 -24.05 36.64
C GLY A 369 -28.87 -24.14 35.11
N PHE A 370 -28.30 -23.10 34.49
CA PHE A 370 -28.17 -22.98 33.03
C PHE A 370 -27.51 -24.19 32.37
N PHE A 371 -26.47 -24.75 32.99
CA PHE A 371 -25.74 -25.90 32.44
C PHE A 371 -26.59 -27.17 32.34
N LEU A 372 -27.51 -27.40 33.28
CA LEU A 372 -28.43 -28.54 33.23
C LEU A 372 -29.46 -28.36 32.09
N TRP A 373 -29.94 -27.14 31.89
CA TRP A 373 -30.82 -26.81 30.75
C TRP A 373 -30.09 -27.01 29.41
N PHE A 374 -28.85 -26.52 29.30
CA PHE A 374 -28.04 -26.66 28.10
C PHE A 374 -27.76 -28.13 27.78
N GLU A 375 -27.38 -28.93 28.77
CA GLU A 375 -27.16 -30.37 28.62
C GLU A 375 -28.42 -31.09 28.11
N ASN A 376 -29.57 -30.82 28.74
CA ASN A 376 -30.84 -31.43 28.32
C ASN A 376 -31.26 -30.99 26.92
N ALA A 377 -31.00 -29.74 26.54
CA ALA A 377 -31.27 -29.25 25.19
C ALA A 377 -30.32 -29.89 24.17
N PHE A 378 -29.04 -29.99 24.49
CA PHE A 378 -28.02 -30.64 23.65
C PHE A 378 -28.34 -32.12 23.45
N GLU A 379 -28.76 -32.82 24.49
CA GLU A 379 -29.16 -34.23 24.42
C GLU A 379 -30.38 -34.44 23.52
N ARG A 380 -31.38 -33.54 23.54
CA ARG A 380 -32.50 -33.58 22.58
C ARG A 380 -32.03 -33.37 21.15
N ILE A 381 -31.11 -32.44 20.92
CA ILE A 381 -30.52 -32.20 19.59
C ILE A 381 -29.76 -33.44 19.12
N ARG A 382 -28.95 -34.06 19.99
CA ARG A 382 -28.20 -35.29 19.72
C ARG A 382 -29.13 -36.44 19.33
N GLN A 383 -30.20 -36.66 20.07
CA GLN A 383 -31.20 -37.69 19.77
C GLN A 383 -31.94 -37.42 18.45
N GLY A 384 -32.27 -36.16 18.16
CA GLY A 384 -32.82 -35.74 16.88
C GLY A 384 -31.87 -36.01 15.71
N TYR A 385 -30.58 -35.64 15.85
CA TYR A 385 -29.54 -35.92 14.87
C TYR A 385 -29.40 -37.43 14.61
N LEU A 386 -29.29 -38.25 15.66
CA LEU A 386 -29.20 -39.71 15.53
C LEU A 386 -30.41 -40.32 14.82
N SER A 387 -31.61 -39.78 15.09
CA SER A 387 -32.83 -40.24 14.44
C SER A 387 -32.84 -39.88 12.96
N GLY A 388 -32.39 -38.67 12.61
CA GLY A 388 -32.22 -38.23 11.22
C GLY A 388 -31.18 -39.05 10.45
N VAL A 389 -30.01 -39.30 11.06
CA VAL A 389 -28.97 -40.15 10.46
C VAL A 389 -29.49 -41.57 10.24
N ARG A 390 -30.17 -42.16 11.24
CA ARG A 390 -30.73 -43.51 11.12
C ARG A 390 -31.80 -43.59 10.02
N TRP A 391 -32.64 -42.57 9.90
CA TRP A 391 -33.62 -42.46 8.81
C TRP A 391 -32.94 -42.35 7.44
N MET A 392 -31.89 -41.52 7.32
CA MET A 392 -31.14 -41.33 6.07
C MET A 392 -30.38 -42.59 5.64
N LEU A 393 -29.81 -43.33 6.59
CA LEU A 393 -29.15 -44.62 6.32
C LEU A 393 -30.14 -45.68 5.81
N HIS A 394 -31.38 -45.70 6.30
CA HIS A 394 -32.42 -46.59 5.76
C HIS A 394 -32.88 -46.15 4.37
N HIS A 395 -32.85 -44.85 4.07
CA HIS A 395 -33.27 -44.28 2.80
C HIS A 395 -32.07 -43.84 1.93
N LYS A 396 -31.14 -44.78 1.70
CA LYS A 396 -29.89 -44.53 0.96
C LYS A 396 -30.06 -43.85 -0.40
N LEU A 397 -31.14 -44.13 -1.13
CA LEU A 397 -31.45 -43.48 -2.42
C LEU A 397 -31.76 -41.99 -2.26
N ILE A 398 -32.52 -41.63 -1.22
CA ILE A 398 -32.84 -40.24 -0.90
C ILE A 398 -31.58 -39.52 -0.46
N GLY A 399 -30.76 -40.15 0.39
CA GLY A 399 -29.46 -39.60 0.81
C GLY A 399 -28.53 -39.33 -0.37
N PHE A 400 -28.42 -40.28 -1.31
CA PHE A 400 -27.61 -40.12 -2.51
C PHE A 400 -28.17 -39.03 -3.45
N ALA A 401 -29.49 -38.97 -3.63
CA ALA A 401 -30.13 -37.92 -4.44
C ALA A 401 -29.91 -36.52 -3.84
N LEU A 402 -30.00 -36.39 -2.51
CA LEU A 402 -29.73 -35.14 -1.81
C LEU A 402 -28.26 -34.74 -1.96
N TYR A 403 -27.33 -35.68 -1.77
CA TYR A 403 -25.89 -35.43 -1.96
C TYR A 403 -25.58 -34.95 -3.38
N LEU A 404 -26.12 -35.64 -4.40
CA LEU A 404 -25.96 -35.23 -5.79
C LEU A 404 -26.60 -33.86 -6.04
N GLY A 405 -27.77 -33.59 -5.46
CA GLY A 405 -28.43 -32.29 -5.51
C GLY A 405 -27.57 -31.17 -4.93
N VAL A 406 -26.90 -31.41 -3.80
CA VAL A 406 -25.96 -30.44 -3.19
C VAL A 406 -24.74 -30.22 -4.09
N ILE A 407 -24.15 -31.26 -4.68
CA ILE A 407 -23.05 -31.11 -5.64
C ILE A 407 -23.49 -30.26 -6.84
N LEU A 408 -24.65 -30.56 -7.42
CA LEU A 408 -25.18 -29.80 -8.55
C LEU A 408 -25.46 -28.34 -8.17
N ALA A 409 -25.96 -28.09 -6.96
CA ALA A 409 -26.16 -26.74 -6.44
C ALA A 409 -24.83 -26.00 -6.25
N ILE A 410 -23.79 -26.65 -5.73
CA ILE A 410 -22.45 -26.06 -5.58
C ILE A 410 -21.86 -25.71 -6.95
N VAL A 411 -21.93 -26.63 -7.92
CA VAL A 411 -21.44 -26.39 -9.29
C VAL A 411 -22.24 -25.27 -9.96
N GLY A 412 -23.56 -25.22 -9.74
CA GLY A 412 -24.42 -24.15 -10.22
C GLY A 412 -24.04 -22.79 -9.63
N LEU A 413 -23.85 -22.73 -8.31
CA LEU A 413 -23.47 -21.50 -7.60
C LEU A 413 -22.07 -21.02 -8.02
N PHE A 414 -21.10 -21.94 -8.16
CA PHE A 414 -19.74 -21.60 -8.59
C PHE A 414 -19.70 -20.96 -9.99
N ARG A 415 -20.65 -21.31 -10.87
CA ARG A 415 -20.79 -20.67 -12.19
C ARG A 415 -21.50 -19.31 -12.15
N MET A 416 -22.24 -19.01 -11.08
CA MET A 416 -22.98 -17.75 -10.92
C MET A 416 -22.18 -16.67 -10.18
N VAL A 417 -21.24 -17.07 -9.31
CA VAL A 417 -20.44 -16.13 -8.52
C VAL A 417 -19.43 -15.42 -9.43
N PRO A 418 -19.44 -14.07 -9.51
CA PRO A 418 -18.47 -13.33 -10.29
C PRO A 418 -17.08 -13.44 -9.67
N SER A 419 -16.06 -13.66 -10.50
CA SER A 419 -14.67 -13.68 -10.05
C SER A 419 -14.09 -12.27 -9.93
N SER A 420 -13.36 -12.04 -8.85
CA SER A 420 -12.51 -10.87 -8.65
C SER A 420 -11.20 -11.32 -8.00
N PHE A 421 -10.12 -10.55 -8.21
CA PHE A 421 -8.83 -10.86 -7.60
C PHE A 421 -8.77 -10.42 -6.13
N VAL A 422 -9.03 -9.13 -5.87
CA VAL A 422 -9.11 -8.52 -4.54
C VAL A 422 -10.26 -7.51 -4.61
N PRO A 423 -11.13 -7.41 -3.58
CA PRO A 423 -12.18 -6.40 -3.55
C PRO A 423 -11.58 -4.99 -3.44
N ASP A 424 -12.27 -4.00 -4.00
CA ASP A 424 -11.88 -2.61 -3.81
C ASP A 424 -12.11 -2.18 -2.36
N GLU A 425 -11.08 -1.63 -1.73
CA GLU A 425 -11.10 -1.17 -0.33
C GLU A 425 -10.98 0.35 -0.24
N ASP A 426 -11.60 0.93 0.77
CA ASP A 426 -11.42 2.35 1.08
C ASP A 426 -10.10 2.56 1.82
N GLN A 427 -9.12 3.12 1.11
CA GLN A 427 -7.80 3.44 1.64
C GLN A 427 -7.71 4.86 2.23
N GLY A 428 -8.84 5.59 2.30
CA GLY A 428 -8.89 6.94 2.83
C GLY A 428 -8.38 8.01 1.85
N TYR A 429 -8.26 7.71 0.57
CA TYR A 429 -7.97 8.70 -0.48
C TYR A 429 -8.50 8.23 -1.85
N PHE A 430 -8.68 9.18 -2.76
CA PHE A 430 -8.98 8.87 -4.16
C PHE A 430 -8.17 9.76 -5.11
N PHE A 431 -7.93 9.25 -6.31
CA PHE A 431 -7.29 9.98 -7.39
C PHE A 431 -8.31 10.50 -8.38
N VAL A 432 -8.23 11.78 -8.70
CA VAL A 432 -8.98 12.38 -9.80
C VAL A 432 -8.03 12.66 -10.94
N VAL A 433 -8.22 11.97 -12.05
CA VAL A 433 -7.45 12.19 -13.28
C VAL A 433 -8.31 13.00 -14.23
N MET A 434 -7.86 14.21 -14.55
CA MET A 434 -8.48 15.07 -15.55
C MET A 434 -7.64 15.05 -16.82
N GLN A 435 -8.30 14.77 -17.93
CA GLN A 435 -7.70 14.84 -19.27
C GLN A 435 -8.36 15.99 -20.03
N THR A 436 -7.53 16.85 -20.62
CA THR A 436 -7.98 17.93 -21.50
C THR A 436 -7.71 17.56 -22.96
N PRO A 437 -8.42 18.16 -23.94
CA PRO A 437 -8.07 18.01 -25.34
C PRO A 437 -6.59 18.33 -25.60
N ASP A 438 -5.96 17.62 -26.54
CA ASP A 438 -4.51 17.67 -26.79
C ASP A 438 -3.98 19.08 -27.12
N THR A 439 -4.82 19.97 -27.66
CA THR A 439 -4.48 21.36 -28.01
C THR A 439 -4.57 22.34 -26.82
N SER A 440 -4.92 21.86 -25.63
CA SER A 440 -5.15 22.73 -24.46
C SER A 440 -3.85 23.22 -23.85
N SER A 441 -3.68 24.54 -23.74
CA SER A 441 -2.53 25.12 -23.05
C SER A 441 -2.61 24.89 -21.53
N ALA A 442 -1.45 24.90 -20.86
CA ALA A 442 -1.39 24.79 -19.39
C ALA A 442 -2.16 25.89 -18.66
N LYS A 443 -2.34 27.08 -19.28
CA LYS A 443 -3.17 28.18 -18.76
C LYS A 443 -4.67 27.96 -18.99
N ALA A 444 -5.05 27.22 -20.04
CA ALA A 444 -6.43 26.82 -20.32
C ALA A 444 -6.90 25.66 -19.44
N LYS A 445 -5.98 24.90 -18.79
CA LYS A 445 -6.31 23.92 -17.76
C LYS A 445 -7.11 24.60 -16.64
N PRO A 446 -8.38 24.23 -16.44
CA PRO A 446 -9.40 25.25 -16.28
C PRO A 446 -9.50 25.80 -14.86
N ARG A 447 -9.93 27.08 -14.78
CA ARG A 447 -10.55 27.75 -13.62
C ARG A 447 -11.73 26.96 -12.98
N ARG A 448 -12.11 25.81 -13.54
CA ARG A 448 -13.16 24.88 -13.09
C ARG A 448 -12.61 23.63 -12.37
N ALA A 449 -11.30 23.37 -12.38
CA ALA A 449 -10.70 22.10 -11.94
C ALA A 449 -10.43 21.97 -10.42
N GLY A 450 -11.17 22.66 -9.55
CA GLY A 450 -10.96 22.60 -8.09
C GLY A 450 -9.72 23.34 -7.58
N CYS A 451 -8.56 23.13 -8.23
CA CYS A 451 -7.23 23.58 -7.81
C CYS A 451 -6.99 25.10 -7.67
N ARG A 452 -7.95 25.95 -8.04
CA ARG A 452 -7.86 27.42 -7.87
C ARG A 452 -8.88 28.00 -6.89
N ARG A 453 -9.89 27.22 -6.50
CA ARG A 453 -10.93 27.63 -5.54
C ARG A 453 -10.97 26.59 -4.42
N GLY A 454 -9.96 26.63 -3.55
CA GLY A 454 -9.94 25.89 -2.28
C GLY A 454 -11.02 26.37 -1.30
N GLY A 455 -12.29 26.32 -1.71
CA GLY A 455 -13.42 26.76 -0.87
C GLY A 455 -14.79 26.88 -1.54
N ARG A 456 -14.96 26.62 -2.85
CA ARG A 456 -16.30 26.70 -3.51
C ARG A 456 -16.80 25.43 -4.18
N LEU A 457 -16.00 24.36 -4.13
CA LEU A 457 -16.35 22.99 -4.53
C LEU A 457 -16.11 22.01 -3.37
N GLN A 458 -16.32 22.45 -2.13
CA GLN A 458 -16.53 21.54 -1.01
C GLN A 458 -18.03 21.45 -0.76
N PRO A 459 -18.75 20.52 -1.42
CA PRO A 459 -20.01 20.04 -0.87
C PRO A 459 -19.78 19.62 0.58
N ALA A 460 -20.72 19.89 1.48
CA ALA A 460 -20.63 19.44 2.87
C ALA A 460 -20.29 17.93 2.90
N GLY A 461 -19.13 17.57 3.46
CA GLY A 461 -18.62 16.20 3.52
C GLY A 461 -17.45 15.85 2.59
N TRP A 462 -16.93 16.78 1.78
CA TRP A 462 -15.71 16.57 0.98
C TRP A 462 -14.41 16.84 1.79
N PRO A 463 -13.30 16.15 1.47
CA PRO A 463 -12.07 16.19 2.24
C PRO A 463 -11.46 17.59 2.41
N ASP A 464 -10.86 17.82 3.57
CA ASP A 464 -10.24 19.10 3.98
C ASP A 464 -8.96 19.44 3.18
N GLN A 465 -8.43 18.49 2.40
CA GLN A 465 -7.14 18.64 1.71
C GLN A 465 -7.20 18.18 0.25
N GLU A 466 -6.54 18.94 -0.61
CA GLU A 466 -6.43 18.74 -2.05
C GLU A 466 -4.99 19.02 -2.48
N GLN A 467 -4.33 18.02 -3.07
CA GLN A 467 -3.06 18.19 -3.76
C GLN A 467 -3.27 18.05 -5.26
N CYS A 468 -2.92 19.09 -6.00
CA CYS A 468 -3.06 19.16 -7.44
C CYS A 468 -1.69 19.13 -8.12
N LEU A 469 -1.55 18.23 -9.10
CA LEU A 469 -0.40 18.18 -10.00
C LEU A 469 -0.89 18.37 -11.42
N ALA A 470 -0.51 19.49 -12.05
CA ALA A 470 -0.87 19.80 -13.43
C ALA A 470 0.37 19.73 -14.32
N GLY A 471 0.38 18.85 -15.34
CA GLY A 471 1.48 18.84 -16.31
C GLY A 471 1.27 18.00 -17.56
N LEU A 472 2.22 18.00 -18.49
CA LEU A 472 2.16 17.22 -19.74
C LEU A 472 2.70 15.79 -19.58
N CYS A 473 3.64 15.56 -18.65
CA CYS A 473 4.35 14.28 -18.53
C CYS A 473 4.38 13.66 -17.12
N ALA A 474 4.48 14.48 -16.05
CA ALA A 474 4.62 13.98 -14.67
C ALA A 474 3.41 13.18 -14.16
N ALA A 475 2.20 13.52 -14.61
CA ALA A 475 1.00 12.78 -14.28
C ALA A 475 1.00 11.36 -14.89
N GLN A 476 1.64 11.13 -16.04
CA GLN A 476 1.73 9.77 -16.60
C GLN A 476 2.68 8.87 -15.82
N ALA A 477 3.80 9.37 -15.30
CA ALA A 477 4.73 8.57 -14.48
C ALA A 477 4.13 8.23 -13.10
N PHE A 478 3.53 9.22 -12.43
CA PHE A 478 2.83 9.01 -11.16
C PHE A 478 1.61 8.09 -11.31
N CYS A 479 0.80 8.30 -12.35
CA CYS A 479 -0.39 7.49 -12.61
C CYS A 479 -0.04 6.12 -13.29
N ARG A 480 1.21 5.89 -13.75
CA ARG A 480 1.74 4.55 -14.14
C ARG A 480 2.17 3.72 -12.92
N ALA A 481 2.73 4.35 -11.89
CA ALA A 481 3.18 3.65 -10.68
C ALA A 481 2.03 3.00 -9.87
N TYR A 482 0.78 3.42 -10.11
CA TYR A 482 -0.42 2.99 -9.36
C TYR A 482 -1.48 2.26 -10.21
N ARG A 483 -1.15 1.76 -11.41
CA ARG A 483 -2.14 1.17 -12.35
C ARG A 483 -2.20 -0.38 -12.30
N PRO A 484 -3.39 -1.00 -12.12
CA PRO A 484 -3.66 -2.33 -12.63
C PRO A 484 -3.82 -2.28 -14.17
N ARG A 485 -3.39 -3.35 -14.85
CA ARG A 485 -3.00 -3.52 -16.28
C ARG A 485 -3.91 -3.01 -17.44
N ALA A 486 -4.99 -2.26 -17.23
CA ALA A 486 -6.06 -2.16 -18.26
C ALA A 486 -6.12 -0.91 -19.17
N LEU A 487 -5.18 0.05 -19.15
CA LEU A 487 -5.20 1.15 -20.14
C LEU A 487 -3.78 1.52 -20.63
N GLN A 488 -3.45 1.18 -21.87
CA GLN A 488 -2.32 1.78 -22.58
C GLN A 488 -2.73 3.18 -23.07
N LEU A 489 -2.11 4.22 -22.51
CA LEU A 489 -2.23 5.57 -23.05
C LEU A 489 -1.32 5.68 -24.27
N GLN A 490 -1.86 5.44 -25.46
CA GLN A 490 -1.25 5.91 -26.71
C GLN A 490 -1.71 7.36 -26.93
N GLY A 491 -0.88 8.33 -26.52
CA GLY A 491 -1.13 9.75 -26.82
C GLY A 491 -0.42 10.74 -25.88
N ARG A 492 0.03 11.86 -26.45
CA ARG A 492 0.63 13.02 -25.75
C ARG A 492 -0.44 13.92 -25.10
N ALA A 493 -1.43 13.32 -24.42
CA ALA A 493 -2.50 14.07 -23.77
C ALA A 493 -2.02 14.68 -22.45
N ALA A 494 -2.37 15.94 -22.20
CA ALA A 494 -2.02 16.63 -20.96
C ALA A 494 -2.92 16.13 -19.80
N VAL A 495 -2.30 15.56 -18.76
CA VAL A 495 -3.01 14.93 -17.64
C VAL A 495 -2.81 15.74 -16.35
N GLN A 496 -3.88 15.97 -15.61
CA GLN A 496 -3.85 16.53 -14.27
C GLN A 496 -4.32 15.45 -13.29
N CYS A 497 -3.45 14.98 -12.41
CA CYS A 497 -3.81 14.02 -11.35
C CYS A 497 -3.95 14.84 -10.04
N ALA A 498 -5.09 14.75 -9.35
CA ALA A 498 -5.33 15.35 -8.04
C ALA A 498 -5.56 14.24 -7.00
N VAL A 499 -4.99 14.43 -5.81
CA VAL A 499 -5.10 13.49 -4.68
C VAL A 499 -5.90 14.17 -3.58
N PHE A 500 -6.92 13.48 -3.08
CA PHE A 500 -7.77 13.96 -2.00
C PHE A 500 -7.73 12.95 -0.84
N PRO A 501 -7.03 13.25 0.27
CA PRO A 501 -7.09 12.42 1.48
C PRO A 501 -8.36 12.73 2.29
N ILE A 502 -9.09 11.68 2.68
CA ILE A 502 -10.28 11.72 3.53
C ILE A 502 -9.81 11.63 4.99
N GLN A 503 -9.39 12.75 5.58
CA GLN A 503 -9.18 12.82 7.03
C GLN A 503 -10.27 13.68 7.67
N GLY A 504 -11.27 13.02 8.25
CA GLY A 504 -12.27 13.65 9.11
C GLY A 504 -12.78 12.65 10.15
N ARG A 505 -12.56 12.94 11.44
CA ARG A 505 -13.20 12.24 12.56
C ARG A 505 -14.68 12.59 12.59
N HIS A 506 -15.48 12.01 11.71
CA HIS A 506 -16.93 12.03 11.85
C HIS A 506 -17.44 10.59 11.87
N ARG A 507 -17.94 10.17 13.05
CA ARG A 507 -18.81 8.99 13.18
C ARG A 507 -19.96 9.16 12.20
N VAL A 508 -19.91 8.45 11.09
CA VAL A 508 -21.05 8.33 10.19
C VAL A 508 -22.10 7.48 10.92
N ARG A 509 -23.04 8.14 11.58
CA ARG A 509 -24.30 7.50 12.01
C ARG A 509 -25.03 7.10 10.74
N HIS A 510 -25.23 5.80 10.54
CA HIS A 510 -26.18 5.29 9.57
C HIS A 510 -27.57 5.87 9.87
N GLN A 511 -28.09 6.73 9.01
CA GLN A 511 -29.52 7.04 8.93
C GLN A 511 -30.06 6.51 7.60
N PRO A 512 -31.22 5.82 7.59
CA PRO A 512 -31.80 5.30 6.37
C PRO A 512 -32.39 6.42 5.51
N ALA A 513 -32.26 6.23 4.20
CA ALA A 513 -32.70 7.16 3.17
C ALA A 513 -34.21 7.41 3.24
N VAL A 514 -34.61 8.68 3.44
CA VAL A 514 -35.98 9.14 3.20
C VAL A 514 -36.03 9.79 1.81
N HIS A 515 -36.85 9.22 0.94
CA HIS A 515 -37.22 9.78 -0.35
C HIS A 515 -38.05 11.07 -0.17
N SER A 516 -37.64 12.17 -0.80
CA SER A 516 -38.59 13.18 -1.27
C SER A 516 -38.14 13.84 -2.57
N ARG A 517 -39.14 14.21 -3.37
CA ARG A 517 -39.12 14.47 -4.81
C ARG A 517 -38.71 15.91 -5.17
N ALA A 518 -38.09 16.00 -6.35
CA ALA A 518 -38.23 17.02 -7.40
C ALA A 518 -37.72 18.47 -7.20
N GLY A 519 -36.88 18.91 -8.14
CA GLY A 519 -36.52 20.33 -8.33
C GLY A 519 -35.35 20.58 -9.30
N HIS A 520 -35.61 20.49 -10.61
CA HIS A 520 -34.95 21.09 -11.78
C HIS A 520 -33.41 21.37 -11.89
N HIS A 521 -32.83 20.76 -12.94
CA HIS A 521 -31.84 21.29 -13.92
C HIS A 521 -30.35 21.53 -13.56
N ARG A 522 -29.46 20.56 -13.88
CA ARG A 522 -28.64 20.45 -15.12
C ARG A 522 -27.57 19.35 -14.90
N ARG A 523 -27.65 18.26 -15.67
CA ARG A 523 -26.82 17.04 -15.51
C ARG A 523 -25.35 17.30 -15.88
N LEU A 524 -24.45 17.18 -14.90
CA LEU A 524 -23.07 16.75 -15.13
C LEU A 524 -23.09 15.23 -15.38
N ARG A 525 -22.60 14.78 -16.54
CA ARG A 525 -22.42 13.34 -16.82
C ARG A 525 -21.20 12.85 -16.05
N VAL A 526 -21.43 12.24 -14.89
CA VAL A 526 -20.53 11.22 -14.33
C VAL A 526 -20.79 9.95 -15.13
N LEU A 527 -19.79 9.47 -15.86
CA LEU A 527 -19.85 8.17 -16.55
C LEU A 527 -19.81 7.06 -15.50
N SER A 528 -20.97 6.73 -14.92
CA SER A 528 -21.20 5.41 -14.35
C SER A 528 -21.43 4.44 -15.50
N ALA A 529 -20.58 3.44 -15.67
CA ALA A 529 -20.83 2.34 -16.59
C ALA A 529 -22.19 1.70 -16.23
N LYS A 530 -23.17 1.81 -17.13
CA LYS A 530 -24.42 1.05 -17.02
C LYS A 530 -24.22 -0.35 -17.61
N PRO A 531 -24.76 -1.40 -16.96
CA PRO A 531 -24.70 -2.77 -17.47
C PRO A 531 -25.69 -2.94 -18.62
N TRP A 532 -25.22 -3.44 -19.77
CA TRP A 532 -26.07 -3.88 -20.87
C TRP A 532 -26.28 -5.41 -20.76
N ARG A 533 -27.53 -5.81 -20.51
CA ARG A 533 -28.15 -7.09 -20.92
C ARG A 533 -29.24 -6.68 -21.93
N TRP A 534 -29.58 -7.39 -23.01
CA TRP A 534 -29.54 -8.80 -23.37
C TRP A 534 -29.68 -8.89 -24.90
N GLY A 535 -29.16 -9.94 -25.54
CA GLY A 535 -29.34 -10.15 -26.98
C GLY A 535 -28.62 -11.40 -27.48
N TYR A 536 -29.20 -12.57 -27.20
CA TYR A 536 -28.84 -13.86 -27.80
C TYR A 536 -28.88 -13.80 -29.32
N ARG A 537 -27.83 -14.31 -29.99
CA ARG A 537 -27.96 -15.10 -31.23
C ARG A 537 -26.74 -15.99 -31.40
N HIS A 538 -27.02 -17.30 -31.45
CA HIS A 538 -26.11 -18.35 -31.85
C HIS A 538 -25.50 -18.05 -33.23
N HIS A 539 -24.20 -18.26 -33.39
CA HIS A 539 -23.65 -18.88 -34.59
C HIS A 539 -22.34 -19.60 -34.25
N ALA A 540 -22.38 -20.92 -34.41
CA ALA A 540 -21.23 -21.80 -34.42
C ALA A 540 -20.45 -21.67 -35.75
N LYS A 541 -19.12 -21.81 -35.65
CA LYS A 541 -18.08 -22.22 -36.63
C LYS A 541 -16.75 -21.71 -36.03
N GLY A 542 -15.81 -22.52 -35.53
CA GLY A 542 -15.22 -23.73 -36.10
C GLY A 542 -14.05 -23.33 -36.99
N HIS A 543 -12.81 -23.36 -36.46
CA HIS A 543 -11.49 -23.53 -37.13
C HIS A 543 -10.42 -23.41 -36.02
N ALA A 544 -9.82 -24.51 -35.55
CA ALA A 544 -8.69 -25.27 -36.12
C ALA A 544 -7.32 -24.60 -35.85
N GLY A 545 -6.40 -25.42 -35.34
CA GLY A 545 -5.19 -25.02 -34.61
C GLY A 545 -4.13 -24.24 -35.38
N PHE A 546 -3.19 -23.69 -34.62
CA PHE A 546 -1.79 -23.64 -35.01
C PHE A 546 -0.91 -23.77 -33.75
N SER A 547 -0.06 -24.79 -33.79
CA SER A 547 1.02 -25.09 -32.86
C SER A 547 2.31 -24.39 -33.28
N ASP A 548 3.14 -24.11 -32.28
CA ASP A 548 4.60 -24.08 -32.27
C ASP A 548 5.39 -23.02 -33.08
N GLN A 549 6.18 -22.24 -32.32
CA GLN A 549 7.51 -21.66 -32.56
C GLN A 549 7.67 -20.57 -31.47
N GLY A 550 8.60 -20.62 -30.51
CA GLY A 550 9.99 -21.00 -30.61
C GLY A 550 10.85 -19.73 -30.63
N GLN A 551 11.68 -19.57 -29.58
CA GLN A 551 12.94 -18.80 -29.53
C GLN A 551 12.95 -17.28 -29.17
N THR A 552 13.50 -17.05 -27.96
CA THR A 552 14.61 -16.12 -27.59
C THR A 552 14.59 -14.66 -28.03
N ALA A 553 14.73 -13.75 -27.05
CA ALA A 553 15.86 -12.82 -26.97
C ALA A 553 15.89 -12.05 -25.63
N ALA A 554 17.07 -12.11 -25.00
CA ALA A 554 17.78 -11.18 -24.10
C ALA A 554 17.01 -10.35 -23.05
#